data_AF-A0A919GDR4-F1
#
_entry.id   AF-A0A919GDR4-F1
#
_cell.length_a   1.000
_cell.length_b   1.000
_cell.length_c   1.000
_cell.angle_alpha   90.00
_cell.angle_beta   90.00
_cell.angle_gamma   90.00
#
_symmetry.space_group_name_H-M   'P 1'
#
loop_
_entity.id
_entity.type
_entity.pdbx_description
1 polymer ?
#
loop_
_entity_poly.entity_id
_entity_poly.type
_entity_poly.pdbx_seq_one_letter_code
_entity_poly.pdbx_strand_id
1 'polypeptide(L)'
;MNSPTLTERRSPWVVFTTADDPWPTAAAAALRARGGRVLRLDGRDLLRPASLFDAFARELGFPGYFGRNWDALVDCLHDWHGHGGATRDVAIVVDHADGLLGAEFLGLFVSVLCQAAWNSNLQLDADGEPHGEPWTPFTQHFVLLLDHTAPAAFADGAAAGADVGVALTDGRLTATLTGTQWWPGADPVEAFPWPPPEG
;
A
#
# COMPACT_ATOMS: atom_id res chain seq x y z
N MET A 1 14.99 6.98 0.51
CA MET A 1 13.74 6.52 -0.14
C MET A 1 13.11 7.71 -0.86
N ASN A 2 12.34 7.46 -1.93
CA ASN A 2 11.62 8.48 -2.69
C ASN A 2 10.56 9.19 -1.84
N SER A 3 10.25 10.46 -2.13
CA SER A 3 9.09 11.14 -1.53
C SER A 3 7.80 10.43 -1.93
N PRO A 4 6.86 10.22 -0.99
CA PRO A 4 5.64 9.47 -1.27
C PRO A 4 4.70 10.23 -2.22
N THR A 5 3.97 9.47 -3.03
CA THR A 5 3.04 9.93 -4.06
C THR A 5 1.82 9.02 -4.08
N LEU A 6 0.69 9.54 -4.58
CA LEU A 6 -0.52 8.75 -4.84
C LEU A 6 -0.90 8.77 -6.33
N THR A 7 -0.06 9.36 -7.20
CA THR A 7 -0.40 9.62 -8.62
C THR A 7 0.65 9.12 -9.61
N GLU A 8 1.73 8.53 -9.13
CA GLU A 8 2.84 8.05 -9.95
C GLU A 8 3.09 6.59 -9.65
N ARG A 9 3.41 5.80 -10.68
CA ARG A 9 3.63 4.35 -10.54
C ARG A 9 5.03 4.05 -10.02
N ARG A 10 5.34 4.51 -8.82
CA ARG A 10 6.65 4.33 -8.18
C ARG A 10 6.55 4.26 -6.67
N SER A 11 7.53 3.63 -6.05
CA SER A 11 7.59 3.44 -4.61
C SER A 11 7.84 4.79 -3.90
N PRO A 12 7.48 4.91 -2.61
CA PRO A 12 6.96 3.86 -1.70
C PRO A 12 5.48 3.51 -1.93
N TRP A 13 5.12 2.27 -1.59
CA TRP A 13 3.78 1.70 -1.80
C TRP A 13 2.83 1.95 -0.64
N VAL A 14 3.37 1.85 0.58
CA VAL A 14 2.64 2.01 1.83
C VAL A 14 3.25 3.16 2.61
N VAL A 15 2.41 4.03 3.15
CA VAL A 15 2.83 5.18 3.96
C VAL A 15 2.05 5.20 5.26
N PHE A 16 2.75 5.18 6.39
CA PHE A 16 2.19 5.49 7.70
C PHE A 16 2.49 6.96 8.00
N THR A 17 1.47 7.72 8.34
CA THR A 17 1.61 9.11 8.76
C THR A 17 0.52 9.48 9.76
N THR A 18 0.70 10.61 10.44
CA THR A 18 -0.27 11.12 11.40
C THR A 18 -1.49 11.72 10.70
N ALA A 19 -2.64 11.70 11.36
CA ALA A 19 -3.89 12.22 10.81
C ALA A 19 -3.87 13.74 10.53
N ASP A 20 -2.96 14.48 11.17
CA ASP A 20 -2.75 15.92 10.99
C ASP A 20 -1.72 16.26 9.89
N ASP A 21 -1.04 15.27 9.31
CA ASP A 21 -0.18 15.49 8.15
C ASP A 21 -1.03 16.02 6.97
N PRO A 22 -0.69 17.17 6.37
CA PRO A 22 -1.44 17.70 5.23
C PRO A 22 -1.24 16.91 3.94
N TRP A 23 -0.16 16.12 3.82
CA TRP A 23 0.21 15.44 2.58
C TRP A 23 -0.85 14.45 2.07
N PRO A 24 -1.41 13.52 2.88
CA PRO A 24 -2.43 12.58 2.41
C PRO A 24 -3.63 13.29 1.79
N THR A 25 -4.08 14.40 2.38
CA THR A 25 -5.21 15.18 1.86
C THR A 25 -4.87 15.82 0.53
N ALA A 26 -3.70 16.45 0.40
CA ALA A 26 -3.26 17.07 -0.83
C ALA A 26 -3.04 16.04 -1.96
N ALA A 27 -2.37 14.93 -1.66
CA ALA A 27 -2.11 13.85 -2.62
C ALA A 27 -3.42 13.17 -3.07
N ALA A 28 -4.35 12.94 -2.15
CA ALA A 28 -5.68 12.38 -2.45
C ALA A 28 -6.51 13.33 -3.33
N ALA A 29 -6.38 14.64 -3.14
CA ALA A 29 -7.03 15.63 -4.02
C ALA A 29 -6.43 15.61 -5.43
N ALA A 30 -5.10 15.54 -5.54
CA ALA A 30 -4.40 15.43 -6.83
C ALA A 30 -4.79 14.16 -7.60
N LEU A 31 -4.90 13.01 -6.91
CA LEU A 31 -5.36 11.76 -7.52
C LEU A 31 -6.79 11.87 -8.07
N ARG A 32 -7.72 12.43 -7.27
CA ARG A 32 -9.10 12.64 -7.73
C ARG A 32 -9.19 13.60 -8.92
N ALA A 33 -8.39 14.65 -8.93
CA ALA A 33 -8.33 15.60 -10.06
C ALA A 33 -7.89 14.93 -11.37
N ARG A 34 -7.16 13.82 -11.30
CA ARG A 34 -6.73 13.00 -12.44
C ARG A 34 -7.72 11.89 -12.82
N GLY A 35 -8.88 11.84 -12.17
CA GLY A 35 -9.92 10.82 -12.40
C GLY A 35 -9.77 9.54 -11.57
N GLY A 36 -8.74 9.46 -10.73
CA GLY A 36 -8.51 8.35 -9.81
C GLY A 36 -9.41 8.39 -8.58
N ARG A 37 -9.38 7.32 -7.79
CA ARG A 37 -10.27 7.08 -6.65
C ARG A 37 -9.50 7.06 -5.34
N VAL A 38 -10.19 7.45 -4.27
CA VAL A 38 -9.67 7.32 -2.91
C VAL A 38 -10.72 6.59 -2.12
N LEU A 39 -10.41 5.36 -1.74
CA LEU A 39 -11.25 4.50 -0.91
C LEU A 39 -10.76 4.59 0.53
N ARG A 40 -11.69 4.53 1.49
CA ARG A 40 -11.35 4.64 2.91
C ARG A 40 -11.82 3.41 3.66
N LEU A 41 -10.97 2.89 4.54
CA LEU A 41 -11.31 1.83 5.48
C LEU A 41 -11.12 2.35 6.90
N ASP A 42 -11.88 1.82 7.84
CA ASP A 42 -11.67 2.06 9.26
C ASP A 42 -10.73 0.99 9.83
N GLY A 43 -9.55 1.39 10.29
CA GLY A 43 -8.52 0.53 10.88
C GLY A 43 -8.99 -0.25 12.10
N ARG A 44 -10.04 0.22 12.78
CA ARG A 44 -10.68 -0.49 13.90
C ARG A 44 -11.40 -1.76 13.46
N ASP A 45 -11.82 -1.83 12.19
CA ASP A 45 -12.40 -3.03 11.59
C ASP A 45 -11.34 -4.01 11.08
N LEU A 46 -10.07 -3.57 10.98
CA LEU A 46 -8.99 -4.35 10.37
C LEU A 46 -8.17 -5.15 11.39
N LEU A 47 -8.58 -5.20 12.66
CA LEU A 47 -7.78 -5.81 13.76
C LEU A 47 -7.76 -7.34 13.77
N ARG A 48 -8.54 -7.99 12.90
CA ARG A 48 -8.54 -9.45 12.71
C ARG A 48 -8.56 -9.76 11.22
N PRO A 49 -7.87 -10.83 10.75
CA PRO A 49 -7.81 -11.13 9.32
C PRO A 49 -9.20 -11.27 8.67
N ALA A 50 -10.14 -11.97 9.33
CA ALA A 50 -11.49 -12.15 8.80
C ALA A 50 -12.22 -10.81 8.57
N SER A 51 -12.19 -9.90 9.54
CA SER A 51 -12.85 -8.59 9.42
C SER A 51 -12.11 -7.66 8.47
N LEU A 52 -10.78 -7.77 8.38
CA LEU A 52 -9.98 -7.09 7.37
C LEU A 52 -10.40 -7.51 5.96
N PHE A 53 -10.47 -8.81 5.68
CA PHE A 53 -10.87 -9.32 4.37
C PHE A 53 -12.27 -8.86 3.99
N ASP A 54 -13.23 -8.90 4.93
CA ASP A 54 -14.59 -8.43 4.67
C ASP A 54 -14.64 -6.91 4.42
N ALA A 55 -13.83 -6.12 5.14
CA ALA A 55 -13.75 -4.67 4.93
C ALA A 55 -13.18 -4.33 3.54
N PHE A 56 -12.09 -4.97 3.12
CA PHE A 56 -11.53 -4.79 1.77
C PHE A 56 -12.52 -5.20 0.69
N ALA A 57 -13.14 -6.38 0.82
CA ALA A 57 -14.10 -6.86 -0.16
C ALA A 57 -15.30 -5.91 -0.32
N ARG A 58 -15.79 -5.36 0.79
CA ARG A 58 -16.91 -4.41 0.79
C ARG A 58 -16.54 -3.07 0.17
N GLU A 59 -15.42 -2.47 0.55
CA GLU A 59 -15.02 -1.13 0.10
C GLU A 59 -14.49 -1.11 -1.34
N LEU A 60 -13.76 -2.15 -1.76
CA LEU A 60 -13.23 -2.26 -3.11
C LEU A 60 -14.20 -2.95 -4.08
N GLY A 61 -15.28 -3.54 -3.58
CA GLY A 61 -16.28 -4.25 -4.38
C GLY A 61 -15.75 -5.55 -4.98
N PHE A 62 -15.01 -6.34 -4.20
CA PHE A 62 -14.46 -7.61 -4.68
C PHE A 62 -15.55 -8.62 -5.07
N PRO A 63 -15.24 -9.59 -5.96
CA PRO A 63 -16.21 -10.59 -6.39
C PRO A 63 -16.76 -11.42 -5.24
N GLY A 64 -17.99 -11.92 -5.38
CA GLY A 64 -18.64 -12.76 -4.35
C GLY A 64 -17.91 -14.07 -4.03
N TYR A 65 -17.04 -14.52 -4.94
CA TYR A 65 -16.18 -15.69 -4.75
C TYR A 65 -14.80 -15.36 -4.14
N PHE A 66 -14.59 -14.14 -3.65
CA PHE A 66 -13.35 -13.72 -2.98
C PHE A 66 -12.98 -14.70 -1.83
N GLY A 67 -11.78 -15.25 -1.92
CA GLY A 67 -11.32 -16.38 -1.09
C GLY A 67 -11.02 -16.06 0.37
N ARG A 68 -11.05 -14.78 0.78
CA ARG A 68 -10.84 -14.33 2.18
C ARG A 68 -9.55 -14.88 2.80
N ASN A 69 -8.47 -14.77 2.05
CA ASN A 69 -7.11 -15.08 2.49
C ASN A 69 -6.14 -14.06 1.88
N TRP A 70 -4.89 -14.09 2.31
CA TRP A 70 -3.88 -13.11 1.93
C TRP A 70 -3.54 -13.15 0.43
N ASP A 71 -3.39 -14.35 -0.15
CA ASP A 71 -3.11 -14.50 -1.59
C ASP A 71 -4.27 -13.94 -2.43
N ALA A 72 -5.51 -14.29 -2.06
CA ALA A 72 -6.70 -13.77 -2.72
C ALA A 72 -6.81 -12.23 -2.60
N LEU A 73 -6.30 -11.65 -1.51
CA LEU A 73 -6.28 -10.19 -1.32
C LEU A 73 -5.28 -9.55 -2.29
N VAL A 74 -4.09 -10.12 -2.46
CA VAL A 74 -3.11 -9.68 -3.46
C VAL A 74 -3.73 -9.73 -4.86
N ASP A 75 -4.31 -10.87 -5.23
CA ASP A 75 -4.93 -11.08 -6.55
C ASP A 75 -6.05 -10.06 -6.81
N CYS A 76 -6.97 -9.87 -5.87
CA CYS A 76 -8.09 -8.94 -6.04
C CYS A 76 -7.66 -7.47 -6.08
N LEU A 77 -6.58 -7.10 -5.38
CA LEU A 77 -6.01 -5.76 -5.46
C LEU A 77 -5.27 -5.55 -6.79
N HIS A 78 -4.52 -6.54 -7.24
CA HIS A 78 -3.82 -6.52 -8.53
C HIS A 78 -4.77 -6.40 -9.72
N ASP A 79 -5.83 -7.20 -9.73
CA ASP A 79 -6.82 -7.26 -10.80
C ASP A 79 -7.94 -6.24 -10.64
N TRP A 80 -7.79 -5.26 -9.76
CA TRP A 80 -8.86 -4.32 -9.47
C TRP A 80 -9.27 -3.52 -10.73
N HIS A 81 -10.57 -3.57 -11.06
CA HIS A 81 -11.11 -3.04 -12.32
C HIS A 81 -11.68 -1.62 -12.21
N GLY A 82 -11.54 -0.93 -11.06
CA GLY A 82 -11.87 0.49 -10.98
C GLY A 82 -13.34 0.83 -11.09
N HIS A 83 -14.23 0.06 -10.44
CA HIS A 83 -15.68 0.22 -10.57
C HIS A 83 -16.16 1.68 -10.38
N GLY A 84 -16.70 2.27 -11.45
CA GLY A 84 -17.29 3.61 -11.47
C GLY A 84 -16.30 4.79 -11.48
N GLY A 85 -15.00 4.55 -11.74
CA GLY A 85 -13.98 5.60 -11.94
C GLY A 85 -13.76 5.97 -13.41
N ALA A 86 -13.14 7.13 -13.67
CA ALA A 86 -12.67 7.50 -15.00
C ALA A 86 -11.35 6.78 -15.35
N THR A 87 -10.57 6.40 -14.33
CA THR A 87 -9.38 5.54 -14.44
C THR A 87 -9.44 4.44 -13.38
N ARG A 88 -8.52 3.46 -13.48
CA ARG A 88 -8.30 2.41 -12.46
C ARG A 88 -7.40 2.88 -11.31
N ASP A 89 -6.91 4.12 -11.36
CA ASP A 89 -6.00 4.66 -10.35
C ASP A 89 -6.70 4.76 -8.99
N VAL A 90 -6.04 4.31 -7.93
CA VAL A 90 -6.62 4.23 -6.59
C VAL A 90 -5.62 4.44 -5.47
N ALA A 91 -6.05 5.18 -4.46
CA ALA A 91 -5.41 5.17 -3.15
C ALA A 91 -6.38 4.59 -2.12
N ILE A 92 -5.87 3.70 -1.29
CA ILE A 92 -6.60 3.12 -0.17
C ILE A 92 -6.08 3.75 1.11
N VAL A 93 -6.94 4.49 1.82
CA VAL A 93 -6.61 5.15 3.07
C VAL A 93 -7.25 4.39 4.23
N VAL A 94 -6.44 3.92 5.17
CA VAL A 94 -6.91 3.31 6.42
C VAL A 94 -6.89 4.38 7.50
N ASP A 95 -8.06 4.79 7.95
CA ASP A 95 -8.26 5.68 9.09
C ASP A 95 -8.04 4.93 10.40
N HIS A 96 -7.73 5.63 11.50
CA HIS A 96 -7.67 5.04 12.84
C HIS A 96 -6.79 3.78 12.93
N ALA A 97 -5.64 3.80 12.24
CA ALA A 97 -4.81 2.62 12.01
C ALA A 97 -3.96 2.21 13.23
N ASP A 98 -3.98 2.98 14.32
CA ASP A 98 -3.18 2.78 15.53
C ASP A 98 -3.26 1.34 16.09
N GLY A 99 -4.46 0.75 16.08
CA GLY A 99 -4.69 -0.59 16.60
C GLY A 99 -3.93 -1.70 15.86
N LEU A 100 -3.52 -1.46 14.61
CA LEU A 100 -2.74 -2.41 13.83
C LEU A 100 -1.32 -2.60 14.37
N LEU A 101 -0.80 -1.68 15.20
CA LEU A 101 0.52 -1.83 15.81
C LEU A 101 0.62 -3.11 16.65
N GLY A 102 -0.47 -3.51 17.31
CA GLY A 102 -0.54 -4.71 18.13
C GLY A 102 -0.98 -5.97 17.38
N ALA A 103 -1.23 -5.89 16.07
CA ALA A 103 -1.71 -7.03 15.29
C ALA A 103 -0.55 -7.97 14.95
N GLU A 104 -0.67 -9.25 15.30
CA GLU A 104 0.35 -10.27 15.01
C GLU A 104 0.63 -10.44 13.50
N PHE A 105 -0.34 -10.06 12.65
CA PHE A 105 -0.23 -10.14 11.20
C PHE A 105 0.26 -8.84 10.54
N LEU A 106 0.66 -7.81 11.30
CA LEU A 106 1.04 -6.50 10.75
C LEU A 106 2.09 -6.61 9.64
N GLY A 107 3.19 -7.34 9.88
CA GLY A 107 4.25 -7.51 8.87
C GLY A 107 3.75 -8.20 7.61
N LEU A 108 2.96 -9.26 7.75
CA LEU A 108 2.33 -9.94 6.61
C LEU A 108 1.38 -9.02 5.84
N PHE A 109 0.58 -8.22 6.55
CA PHE A 109 -0.32 -7.27 5.92
C PHE A 109 0.43 -6.21 5.11
N VAL A 110 1.49 -5.61 5.67
CA VAL A 110 2.33 -4.65 4.94
C VAL A 110 2.97 -5.28 3.71
N SER A 111 3.48 -6.51 3.83
CA SER A 111 4.04 -7.28 2.70
C SER A 111 3.00 -7.47 1.58
N VAL A 112 1.78 -7.89 1.93
CA VAL A 112 0.66 -8.04 0.98
C VAL A 112 0.30 -6.73 0.30
N LEU A 113 0.24 -5.62 1.03
CA LEU A 113 -0.05 -4.30 0.45
C LEU A 113 1.06 -3.86 -0.52
N CYS A 114 2.33 -4.04 -0.14
CA CYS A 114 3.47 -3.74 -0.98
C CYS A 114 3.47 -4.61 -2.26
N GLN A 115 3.16 -5.90 -2.15
CA GLN A 115 3.08 -6.82 -3.28
C GLN A 115 1.94 -6.46 -4.24
N ALA A 116 0.75 -6.19 -3.70
CA ALA A 116 -0.40 -5.77 -4.50
C ALA A 116 -0.13 -4.46 -5.25
N ALA A 117 0.45 -3.46 -4.57
CA ALA A 117 0.85 -2.21 -5.19
C ALA A 117 1.89 -2.45 -6.28
N TRP A 118 2.95 -3.21 -6.00
CA TRP A 118 3.98 -3.54 -6.98
C TRP A 118 3.38 -4.13 -8.26
N ASN A 119 2.56 -5.17 -8.10
CA ASN A 119 1.95 -5.88 -9.22
C ASN A 119 1.01 -4.96 -10.02
N SER A 120 0.23 -4.10 -9.35
CA SER A 120 -0.71 -3.17 -10.00
C SER A 120 -0.02 -2.04 -10.76
N ASN A 121 1.03 -1.46 -10.15
CA ASN A 121 1.75 -0.31 -10.69
C ASN A 121 2.63 -0.68 -11.87
N LEU A 122 3.14 -1.92 -11.92
CA LEU A 122 4.01 -2.39 -13.00
C LEU A 122 3.29 -3.27 -14.01
N GLN A 123 2.35 -4.13 -13.57
CA GLN A 123 1.64 -5.10 -14.42
C GLN A 123 2.60 -5.85 -15.35
N LEU A 124 3.69 -6.44 -14.82
CA LEU A 124 4.69 -7.09 -15.66
C LEU A 124 4.27 -8.50 -16.05
N ASP A 125 4.52 -8.87 -17.30
CA ASP A 125 4.42 -10.25 -17.77
C ASP A 125 5.65 -11.10 -17.37
N ALA A 126 5.68 -12.35 -17.83
CA ALA A 126 6.74 -13.30 -17.51
C ALA A 126 8.14 -12.87 -17.99
N ASP A 127 8.20 -11.99 -18.99
CA ASP A 127 9.45 -11.45 -19.55
C ASP A 127 9.85 -10.12 -18.89
N GLY A 128 9.04 -9.63 -17.94
CA GLY A 128 9.30 -8.37 -17.23
C GLY A 128 8.83 -7.14 -18.01
N GLU A 129 8.00 -7.31 -19.04
CA GLU A 129 7.44 -6.20 -19.81
C GLU A 129 6.04 -5.85 -19.31
N PRO A 130 5.66 -4.56 -19.24
CA PRO A 130 4.31 -4.18 -18.86
C PRO A 130 3.26 -4.78 -19.80
N HIS A 131 2.26 -5.43 -19.24
CA HIS A 131 1.11 -5.95 -19.96
C HIS A 131 0.42 -4.82 -20.75
N GLY A 132 0.00 -5.18 -21.96
CA GLY A 132 -0.88 -4.37 -22.80
C GLY A 132 -2.35 -4.47 -22.37
N GLU A 133 -3.24 -3.96 -23.21
CA GLU A 133 -4.68 -4.13 -22.97
C GLU A 133 -5.07 -5.62 -22.89
N PRO A 134 -5.97 -6.01 -21.96
CA PRO A 134 -6.72 -5.16 -21.03
C PRO A 134 -6.03 -4.91 -19.67
N TRP A 135 -4.86 -5.49 -19.41
CA TRP A 135 -4.19 -5.53 -18.10
C TRP A 135 -3.18 -4.39 -17.92
N THR A 136 -3.59 -3.17 -18.26
CA THR A 136 -2.68 -2.02 -18.22
C THR A 136 -2.32 -1.62 -16.78
N PRO A 137 -1.07 -1.18 -16.52
CA PRO A 137 -0.65 -0.76 -15.19
C PRO A 137 -1.37 0.50 -14.72
N PHE A 138 -1.78 0.51 -13.46
CA PHE A 138 -2.53 1.61 -12.82
C PHE A 138 -1.92 1.93 -11.46
N THR A 139 -2.10 3.18 -11.01
CA THR A 139 -1.55 3.59 -9.72
C THR A 139 -2.35 2.97 -8.57
N GLN A 140 -1.64 2.32 -7.66
CA GLN A 140 -2.22 1.78 -6.42
C GLN A 140 -1.29 2.07 -5.25
N HIS A 141 -1.79 2.81 -4.26
CA HIS A 141 -1.04 3.17 -3.05
C HIS A 141 -1.88 3.03 -1.79
N PHE A 142 -1.21 2.84 -0.66
CA PHE A 142 -1.84 2.68 0.64
C PHE A 142 -1.34 3.73 1.63
N VAL A 143 -2.26 4.31 2.39
CA VAL A 143 -1.94 5.26 3.47
C VAL A 143 -2.59 4.78 4.75
N LEU A 144 -1.83 4.65 5.82
CA LEU A 144 -2.32 4.35 7.16
C LEU A 144 -2.22 5.63 8.00
N LEU A 145 -3.37 6.15 8.42
CA LEU A 145 -3.46 7.36 9.23
C LEU A 145 -3.51 7.00 10.72
N LEU A 146 -2.58 7.58 11.46
CA LEU A 146 -2.41 7.36 12.90
C LEU A 146 -2.94 8.56 13.67
N ASP A 147 -3.84 8.32 14.61
CA ASP A 147 -4.43 9.37 15.43
C ASP A 147 -3.49 9.81 16.55
N HIS A 148 -2.78 8.85 17.15
CA HIS A 148 -2.04 9.05 18.39
C HIS A 148 -0.65 8.41 18.41
N THR A 149 -0.41 7.47 17.49
CA THR A 149 0.83 6.70 17.42
C THR A 149 1.83 7.36 16.46
N ALA A 150 3.08 7.47 16.87
CA ALA A 150 4.14 7.97 15.98
C ALA A 150 4.40 6.96 14.84
N PRO A 151 4.54 7.39 13.57
CA PRO A 151 4.80 6.48 12.45
C PRO A 151 6.00 5.56 12.65
N ALA A 152 7.06 6.06 13.31
CA ALA A 152 8.26 5.27 13.61
C ALA A 152 7.98 4.03 14.49
N ALA A 153 6.90 4.01 15.28
CA ALA A 153 6.56 2.85 16.12
C ALA A 153 6.20 1.62 15.28
N PHE A 154 5.75 1.80 14.04
CA PHE A 154 5.40 0.70 13.14
C PHE A 154 6.62 0.10 12.43
N ALA A 155 7.82 0.67 12.57
CA ALA A 155 8.99 0.29 11.77
C ALA A 155 9.33 -1.21 11.91
N ASP A 156 9.48 -1.71 13.13
CA ASP A 156 9.80 -3.12 13.39
C ASP A 156 8.69 -4.06 12.88
N GLY A 157 7.44 -3.73 13.20
CA GLY A 157 6.29 -4.55 12.82
C GLY A 157 6.07 -4.61 11.31
N ALA A 158 6.27 -3.50 10.61
CA ALA A 158 6.17 -3.42 9.15
C ALA A 158 7.36 -4.14 8.47
N ALA A 159 8.58 -3.95 8.98
CA ALA A 159 9.79 -4.58 8.44
C ALA A 159 9.86 -6.10 8.70
N ALA A 160 9.07 -6.63 9.64
CA ALA A 160 8.93 -8.07 9.84
C ALA A 160 8.23 -8.80 8.67
N GLY A 161 7.60 -8.06 7.75
CA GLY A 161 7.02 -8.60 6.54
C GLY A 161 8.08 -9.17 5.59
N ALA A 162 7.77 -10.29 4.94
CA ALA A 162 8.65 -10.86 3.92
C ALA A 162 8.92 -9.85 2.81
N ASP A 163 10.20 -9.70 2.47
CA ASP A 163 10.71 -8.80 1.44
C ASP A 163 10.30 -7.33 1.64
N VAL A 164 9.99 -6.88 2.85
CA VAL A 164 9.61 -5.47 3.12
C VAL A 164 10.82 -4.65 3.59
N GLY A 165 11.01 -3.49 2.98
CA GLY A 165 11.97 -2.48 3.39
C GLY A 165 11.24 -1.23 3.84
N VAL A 166 11.65 -0.67 4.98
CA VAL A 166 11.06 0.54 5.54
C VAL A 166 12.08 1.68 5.63
N ALA A 167 11.60 2.91 5.60
CA ALA A 167 12.39 4.10 5.91
C ALA A 167 11.53 5.16 6.58
N LEU A 168 12.13 5.99 7.43
CA LEU A 168 11.50 7.18 7.99
C LEU A 168 11.97 8.40 7.19
N THR A 169 11.04 9.16 6.59
CA THR A 169 11.36 10.34 5.79
C THR A 169 10.33 11.43 6.05
N ASP A 170 10.78 12.62 6.45
CA ASP A 170 9.92 13.76 6.80
C ASP A 170 8.81 13.41 7.81
N GLY A 171 9.14 12.58 8.81
CA GLY A 171 8.18 12.13 9.83
C GLY A 171 7.23 11.01 9.40
N ARG A 172 7.27 10.57 8.14
CA ARG A 172 6.45 9.48 7.60
C ARG A 172 7.26 8.19 7.57
N LEU A 173 6.65 7.08 8.01
CA LEU A 173 7.23 5.76 7.78
C LEU A 173 6.71 5.25 6.42
N THR A 174 7.62 4.91 5.53
CA THR A 174 7.31 4.45 4.18
C THR A 174 7.80 3.02 4.00
N ALA A 175 7.01 2.18 3.35
CA ALA A 175 7.35 0.78 3.08
C ALA A 175 7.24 0.44 1.58
N THR A 176 8.11 -0.47 1.15
CA THR A 176 8.20 -0.97 -0.22
C THR A 176 8.72 -2.42 -0.21
N LEU A 177 8.74 -3.07 -1.38
CA LEU A 177 9.43 -4.35 -1.55
C LEU A 177 10.94 -4.15 -1.70
N THR A 178 11.70 -5.10 -1.13
CA THR A 178 13.15 -5.26 -1.29
C THR A 178 13.44 -6.39 -2.27
N GLY A 179 14.70 -6.52 -2.72
CA GLY A 179 15.10 -7.58 -3.64
C GLY A 179 14.55 -7.46 -5.07
N THR A 180 13.64 -6.52 -5.30
CA THR A 180 13.05 -6.24 -6.62
C THR A 180 13.93 -5.40 -7.53
N GLN A 181 15.04 -4.84 -7.02
CA GLN A 181 16.00 -3.99 -7.74
C GLN A 181 16.54 -4.57 -9.07
N TRP A 182 16.40 -5.89 -9.28
CA TRP A 182 16.82 -6.58 -10.51
C TRP A 182 15.71 -6.70 -11.57
N TRP A 183 14.48 -6.25 -11.26
CA TRP A 183 13.33 -6.30 -12.16
C TRP A 183 13.14 -4.97 -12.93
N PRO A 184 12.73 -5.00 -14.22
CA PRO A 184 12.42 -3.78 -14.96
C PRO A 184 11.31 -2.97 -14.31
N GLY A 185 11.46 -1.65 -14.21
CA GLY A 185 10.48 -0.77 -13.54
C GLY A 185 10.51 -0.82 -12.02
N ALA A 186 11.39 -1.64 -11.43
CA ALA A 186 11.69 -1.60 -10.03
C ALA A 186 12.36 -0.28 -9.64
N ASP A 187 11.81 0.42 -8.66
CA ASP A 187 12.61 1.45 -7.99
C ASP A 187 13.78 0.75 -7.27
N PRO A 188 15.04 1.18 -7.51
CA PRO A 188 16.16 0.73 -6.71
C PRO A 188 15.99 1.31 -5.30
N VAL A 189 15.30 0.58 -4.43
CA VAL A 189 15.17 0.99 -3.03
C VAL A 189 16.19 0.24 -2.21
N GLU A 190 17.21 0.97 -1.79
CA GLU A 190 18.05 0.56 -0.67
C GLU A 190 17.18 0.70 0.60
N ALA A 191 16.72 -0.43 1.14
CA ALA A 191 16.12 -0.45 2.47
C ALA A 191 17.13 0.16 3.44
N PHE A 192 16.69 1.10 4.29
CA PHE A 192 17.61 1.60 5.30
C PHE A 192 17.99 0.42 6.20
N PRO A 193 19.28 0.21 6.52
CA PRO A 193 19.64 -0.75 7.55
C PRO A 193 18.91 -0.31 8.82
N TRP A 194 18.10 -1.22 9.36
CA TRP A 194 17.56 -1.10 10.70
C TRP A 194 18.47 -1.86 11.68
N PRO A 195 18.84 -1.28 12.84
CA PRO A 195 18.41 0.01 13.39
C PRO A 195 18.99 1.20 12.62
N PRO A 196 18.38 2.41 12.70
CA PRO A 196 18.92 3.59 12.05
C PRO A 196 20.36 3.81 12.53
N PRO A 197 21.26 4.37 11.70
CA PRO A 197 22.59 4.70 12.16
C PRO A 197 22.49 5.58 13.41
N GLU A 198 23.10 5.14 14.50
CA GLU A 198 23.14 5.90 15.76
C GLU A 198 23.76 7.27 15.47
N GLY A 199 22.97 8.32 15.69
CA GLY A 199 23.35 9.73 15.55
C GLY A 199 23.45 10.40 16.89
#